data_AF-A0A4P7UB39-F1
#
_entry.id   AF-A0A4P7UB39-F1
#
_cell.length_a   1.000
_cell.length_b   1.000
_cell.length_c   1.000
_cell.angle_alpha   90.00
_cell.angle_beta   90.00
_cell.angle_gamma   90.00
#
_symmetry.space_group_name_H-M   'P 1'
#
loop_
_entity.id
_entity.type
_entity.pdbx_description
1 polymer ?
#
loop_
_entity_poly.entity_id
_entity_poly.type
_entity_poly.pdbx_seq_one_letter_code
_entity_poly.pdbx_strand_id
1 'polypeptide(L)'
;MSADLAAPGPVPTVPARAGSRATAVLLAAVVLALVAAATWFAWLGWDDEYHVVDGEQQGPYRAWQVVGAGLTLVVATALAQLRARTGWAVMVLPAAATLGFAVPWSVHAAATDDSGLFLVGAVLLVIGAGVGLSLVAMVTYFLQRAVHPTTQGPVRRS
;
A
#
# COMPACT_ATOMS: atom_id res chain seq x y z
N MET A 1 30.11 24.53 -58.10
CA MET A 1 29.30 25.20 -57.05
C MET A 1 28.58 24.09 -56.30
N SER A 2 29.32 23.39 -55.45
CA SER A 2 28.92 22.17 -54.74
C SER A 2 28.37 22.59 -53.38
N ALA A 3 27.06 22.48 -53.19
CA ALA A 3 26.42 22.78 -51.92
C ALA A 3 26.78 21.69 -50.90
N ASP A 4 27.53 22.09 -49.87
CA ASP A 4 27.84 21.28 -48.69
C ASP A 4 26.54 20.98 -47.93
N LEU A 5 26.06 19.74 -48.04
CA LEU A 5 24.94 19.21 -47.24
C LEU A 5 25.47 18.96 -45.82
N ALA A 6 25.41 20.00 -44.99
CA ALA A 6 25.72 19.90 -43.57
C ALA A 6 24.88 18.79 -42.92
N ALA A 7 25.56 17.82 -42.30
CA ALA A 7 24.92 16.72 -41.60
C ALA A 7 23.99 17.26 -40.49
N PRO A 8 22.80 16.66 -40.29
CA PRO A 8 21.89 17.08 -39.24
C PRO A 8 22.57 16.98 -37.87
N GLY A 9 22.58 18.09 -37.13
CA GLY A 9 23.15 18.15 -35.79
C GLY A 9 22.47 17.16 -34.82
N PRO A 10 23.14 16.80 -33.71
CA PRO A 10 22.61 15.86 -32.74
C PRO A 10 21.26 16.33 -32.20
N VAL A 11 20.24 15.48 -32.36
CA VAL A 11 18.89 15.73 -31.84
C VAL A 11 18.95 15.84 -30.32
N PRO A 12 18.44 16.93 -29.71
CA PRO A 12 18.36 17.03 -28.25
C PRO A 12 17.52 15.89 -27.68
N THR A 13 18.17 15.00 -26.90
CA THR A 13 17.47 13.97 -26.16
C THR A 13 16.83 14.60 -24.93
N VAL A 14 15.53 14.86 -24.98
CA VAL A 14 14.78 15.29 -23.79
C VAL A 14 14.80 14.15 -22.76
N PRO A 15 15.38 14.33 -21.55
CA PRO A 15 15.41 13.26 -20.56
C PRO A 15 13.99 12.89 -20.11
N ALA A 16 13.72 11.58 -20.04
CA ALA A 16 12.40 11.04 -19.79
C ALA A 16 11.88 11.29 -18.35
N ARG A 17 10.55 11.46 -18.24
CA ARG A 17 9.71 11.87 -17.08
C ARG A 17 9.71 10.94 -15.85
N ALA A 18 10.86 10.49 -15.36
CA ALA A 18 10.95 9.56 -14.23
C ALA A 18 10.34 10.14 -12.92
N GLY A 19 10.51 11.44 -12.66
CA GLY A 19 10.04 12.09 -11.43
C GLY A 19 8.52 12.06 -11.22
N SER A 20 7.73 12.19 -12.29
CA SER A 20 6.26 12.29 -12.20
C SER A 20 5.59 11.05 -11.61
N ARG A 21 6.07 9.85 -11.96
CA ARG A 21 5.54 8.58 -11.45
C ARG A 21 5.96 8.35 -10.01
N ALA A 22 7.17 8.78 -9.64
CA ALA A 22 7.65 8.65 -8.28
C ALA A 22 6.81 9.52 -7.32
N THR A 23 6.59 10.78 -7.68
CA THR A 23 5.72 11.69 -6.93
C THR A 23 4.30 11.15 -6.80
N ALA A 24 3.72 10.59 -7.86
CA ALA A 24 2.37 10.04 -7.81
C ALA A 24 2.23 8.86 -6.83
N VAL A 25 3.23 7.97 -6.75
CA VAL A 25 3.22 6.86 -5.78
C VAL A 25 3.41 7.36 -4.36
N LEU A 26 4.27 8.37 -4.13
CA LEU A 26 4.42 8.96 -2.80
C LEU A 26 3.14 9.64 -2.33
N LEU A 27 2.45 10.38 -3.21
CA LEU A 27 1.14 10.95 -2.90
C LEU A 27 0.11 9.86 -2.61
N ALA A 28 0.07 8.79 -3.41
CA ALA A 28 -0.80 7.64 -3.16
C ALA A 28 -0.47 6.96 -1.81
N ALA A 29 0.81 6.89 -1.43
CA ALA A 29 1.25 6.34 -0.15
C ALA A 29 0.77 7.21 1.02
N VAL A 30 0.90 8.54 0.92
CA VAL A 30 0.39 9.47 1.94
C VAL A 30 -1.13 9.34 2.09
N VAL A 31 -1.87 9.34 0.97
CA VAL A 31 -3.33 9.16 1.00
C VAL A 31 -3.69 7.81 1.62
N LEU A 32 -3.00 6.74 1.25
CA LEU A 32 -3.25 5.41 1.77
C LEU A 32 -2.94 5.31 3.27
N ALA A 33 -1.89 5.97 3.74
CA ALA A 33 -1.58 6.03 5.18
C ALA A 33 -2.70 6.76 5.96
N LEU A 34 -3.24 7.85 5.41
CA LEU A 34 -4.37 8.56 6.02
C LEU A 34 -5.65 7.72 6.02
N VAL A 35 -5.93 6.99 4.93
CA VAL A 35 -7.05 6.04 4.85
C VAL A 35 -6.88 4.92 5.87
N ALA A 36 -5.66 4.41 6.04
CA ALA A 36 -5.37 3.37 7.02
C ALA A 36 -5.55 3.87 8.45
N ALA A 37 -5.12 5.10 8.75
CA ALA A 37 -5.38 5.73 10.04
C ALA A 37 -6.88 5.90 10.30
N ALA A 38 -7.63 6.44 9.31
CA ALA A 38 -9.08 6.58 9.40
C ALA A 38 -9.80 5.23 9.58
N THR A 39 -9.27 4.16 8.96
CA THR A 39 -9.80 2.80 9.11
C THR A 39 -9.70 2.33 10.56
N TRP A 40 -8.59 2.62 11.25
CA TRP A 40 -8.48 2.32 12.67
C TRP A 40 -9.58 3.01 13.48
N PHE A 41 -9.74 4.33 13.32
CA PHE A 41 -10.79 5.09 14.03
C PHE A 41 -12.20 4.60 13.70
N ALA A 42 -12.47 4.25 12.45
CA ALA A 42 -13.81 3.84 12.00
C ALA A 42 -14.22 2.46 12.53
N TRP A 43 -13.28 1.55 12.71
CA TRP A 43 -13.58 0.16 13.09
C TRP A 43 -13.23 -0.19 14.52
N LEU A 44 -12.07 0.26 15.01
CA LEU A 44 -11.48 -0.18 16.27
C LEU A 44 -11.39 0.92 17.32
N GLY A 45 -11.23 2.17 16.91
CA GLY A 45 -10.92 3.27 17.83
C GLY A 45 -12.09 3.81 18.66
N TRP A 46 -13.31 3.32 18.45
CA TRP A 46 -14.52 3.84 19.12
C TRP A 46 -15.21 2.83 20.06
N ASP A 47 -14.93 1.54 19.91
CA ASP A 47 -15.49 0.46 20.73
C ASP A 47 -14.41 -0.61 20.90
N ASP A 48 -13.70 -0.50 22.01
CA ASP A 48 -12.57 -1.33 22.42
C ASP A 48 -12.76 -1.90 23.84
N GLU A 49 -14.02 -2.04 24.27
CA GLU A 49 -14.34 -2.59 25.59
C GLU A 49 -14.16 -4.11 25.64
N TYR A 50 -13.54 -4.59 26.73
CA TYR A 50 -13.49 -6.01 27.03
C TYR A 50 -14.90 -6.54 27.29
N HIS A 51 -15.23 -7.69 26.71
CA HIS A 51 -16.54 -8.31 26.84
C HIS A 51 -16.42 -9.77 27.25
N VAL A 52 -17.49 -10.32 27.83
CA VAL A 52 -17.53 -11.71 28.30
C VAL A 52 -18.40 -12.53 27.36
N VAL A 53 -17.85 -13.66 26.89
CA VAL A 53 -18.58 -14.65 26.10
C VAL A 53 -18.40 -15.99 26.79
N ASP A 54 -19.50 -16.64 27.17
CA ASP A 54 -19.50 -17.93 27.86
C ASP A 54 -18.68 -17.97 29.16
N GLY A 55 -18.62 -16.84 29.87
CA GLY A 55 -17.85 -16.70 31.12
C GLY A 55 -16.37 -16.39 30.92
N GLU A 56 -15.87 -16.41 29.68
CA GLU A 56 -14.49 -16.10 29.33
C GLU A 56 -14.35 -14.65 28.86
N GLN A 57 -13.31 -13.97 29.35
CA GLN A 57 -13.00 -12.60 28.95
C GLN A 57 -12.41 -12.60 27.53
N GLN A 58 -13.08 -11.92 26.63
CA GLN A 58 -12.64 -11.73 25.25
C GLN A 58 -11.87 -10.42 25.10
N GLY A 59 -11.01 -10.39 24.09
CA GLY A 59 -10.26 -9.18 23.75
C GLY A 59 -11.16 -7.99 23.38
N PRO A 60 -10.59 -6.78 23.34
CA PRO A 60 -11.33 -5.53 23.19
C PRO A 60 -12.06 -5.38 21.85
N TYR A 61 -11.64 -6.13 20.82
CA TYR A 61 -12.22 -6.02 19.49
C TYR A 61 -13.09 -7.21 19.13
N ARG A 62 -14.27 -6.93 18.60
CA ARG A 62 -15.18 -7.94 18.06
C ARG A 62 -14.70 -8.42 16.69
N ALA A 63 -14.94 -9.69 16.38
CA ALA A 63 -14.47 -10.31 15.13
C ALA A 63 -14.89 -9.53 13.86
N TRP A 64 -16.11 -9.00 13.82
CA TRP A 64 -16.60 -8.24 12.67
C TRP A 64 -15.88 -6.89 12.50
N GLN A 65 -15.41 -6.25 13.58
CA GLN A 65 -14.64 -5.01 13.50
C GLN A 65 -13.28 -5.27 12.86
N VAL A 66 -12.61 -6.34 13.30
CA VAL A 66 -11.31 -6.75 12.77
C VAL A 66 -11.42 -7.14 11.29
N VAL A 67 -12.45 -7.91 10.92
CA VAL A 67 -12.72 -8.27 9.52
C VAL A 67 -13.01 -7.04 8.67
N GLY A 68 -13.82 -6.10 9.17
CA GLY A 68 -14.14 -4.85 8.49
C GLY A 68 -12.89 -3.97 8.26
N ALA A 69 -12.06 -3.82 9.28
CA ALA A 69 -10.78 -3.10 9.18
C ALA A 69 -9.84 -3.76 8.16
N GLY A 70 -9.64 -5.08 8.27
CA GLY A 70 -8.79 -5.85 7.37
C GLY A 70 -9.25 -5.76 5.92
N LEU A 71 -10.55 -5.93 5.66
CA LEU A 71 -11.11 -5.82 4.31
C LEU A 71 -10.94 -4.41 3.73
N THR A 72 -11.14 -3.38 4.54
CA THR A 72 -10.96 -1.98 4.13
C THR A 72 -9.51 -1.73 3.69
N LEU A 73 -8.52 -2.17 4.48
CA LEU A 73 -7.10 -2.04 4.13
C LEU A 73 -6.74 -2.81 2.86
N VAL A 74 -7.22 -4.05 2.73
CA VAL A 74 -6.98 -4.89 1.53
C VAL A 74 -7.49 -4.19 0.28
N VAL A 75 -8.74 -3.69 0.31
CA VAL A 75 -9.35 -2.99 -0.83
C VAL A 75 -8.60 -1.69 -1.14
N ALA A 76 -8.29 -0.89 -0.12
CA ALA A 76 -7.57 0.37 -0.31
C ALA A 76 -6.17 0.16 -0.92
N THR A 77 -5.41 -0.81 -0.41
CA THR A 77 -4.08 -1.17 -0.94
C THR A 77 -4.18 -1.69 -2.37
N ALA A 78 -5.14 -2.56 -2.68
CA ALA A 78 -5.36 -3.07 -4.03
C ALA A 78 -5.70 -1.94 -5.02
N LEU A 79 -6.62 -1.03 -4.65
CA LEU A 79 -6.99 0.11 -5.49
C LEU A 79 -5.81 1.07 -5.73
N ALA A 80 -5.03 1.36 -4.68
CA ALA A 80 -3.82 2.18 -4.81
C ALA A 80 -2.80 1.52 -5.77
N GLN A 81 -2.61 0.21 -5.66
CA GLN A 81 -1.73 -0.53 -6.57
C GLN A 81 -2.26 -0.56 -8.01
N LEU A 82 -3.58 -0.75 -8.20
CA LEU A 82 -4.28 -0.65 -9.50
C LEU A 82 -4.08 0.70 -10.19
N ARG A 83 -3.99 1.77 -9.40
CA ARG A 83 -3.76 3.12 -9.92
C ARG A 83 -2.30 3.40 -10.24
N ALA A 84 -1.38 2.91 -9.41
CA ALA A 84 0.06 3.16 -9.52
C ALA A 84 0.72 2.42 -10.70
N ARG A 85 0.32 1.16 -10.95
CA ARG A 85 0.80 0.32 -12.07
C ARG A 85 2.33 0.21 -12.20
N THR A 86 3.04 0.27 -11.09
CA THR A 86 4.50 0.17 -11.05
C THR A 86 4.95 -0.83 -10.00
N GLY A 87 6.04 -1.54 -10.27
CA GLY A 87 6.62 -2.51 -9.33
C GLY A 87 7.14 -1.84 -8.07
N TRP A 88 7.56 -0.57 -8.15
CA TRP A 88 8.01 0.19 -6.98
C TRP A 88 6.91 0.35 -5.92
N ALA A 89 5.65 0.49 -6.35
CA ALA A 89 4.51 0.67 -5.46
C ALA A 89 4.21 -0.57 -4.60
N VAL A 90 4.69 -1.75 -5.02
CA VAL A 90 4.54 -3.02 -4.28
C VAL A 90 5.21 -2.96 -2.91
N MET A 91 6.25 -2.13 -2.74
CA MET A 91 6.93 -1.96 -1.45
C MET A 91 6.42 -0.73 -0.69
N VAL A 92 6.19 0.38 -1.39
CA VAL A 92 5.88 1.66 -0.76
C VAL A 92 4.45 1.70 -0.19
N LEU A 93 3.47 1.17 -0.94
CA LEU A 93 2.06 1.25 -0.53
C LEU A 93 1.74 0.38 0.71
N PRO A 94 2.19 -0.89 0.79
CA PRO A 94 1.97 -1.70 1.99
C PRO A 94 2.64 -1.11 3.23
N ALA A 95 3.86 -0.58 3.10
CA ALA A 95 4.55 0.09 4.22
C ALA A 95 3.75 1.30 4.72
N ALA A 96 3.25 2.14 3.81
CA ALA A 96 2.45 3.31 4.17
C ALA A 96 1.11 2.94 4.82
N ALA A 97 0.39 1.94 4.29
CA ALA A 97 -0.85 1.45 4.88
C ALA A 97 -0.62 0.86 6.28
N THR A 98 0.43 0.04 6.42
CA THR A 98 0.78 -0.62 7.69
C THR A 98 1.10 0.42 8.76
N LEU A 99 1.98 1.38 8.45
CA LEU A 99 2.35 2.42 9.40
C LEU A 99 1.17 3.37 9.69
N GLY A 100 0.38 3.72 8.68
CA GLY A 100 -0.81 4.56 8.84
C GLY A 100 -1.84 3.95 9.79
N PHE A 101 -2.01 2.63 9.78
CA PHE A 101 -2.88 1.93 10.73
C PHE A 101 -2.20 1.71 12.09
N ALA A 102 -0.92 1.31 12.09
CA ALA A 102 -0.22 0.91 13.31
C ALA A 102 0.08 2.09 14.24
N VAL A 103 0.32 3.30 13.71
CA VAL A 103 0.62 4.48 14.53
C VAL A 103 -0.54 4.85 15.47
N PRO A 104 -1.78 5.13 14.99
CA PRO A 104 -2.87 5.48 15.90
C PRO A 104 -3.21 4.33 16.87
N TRP A 105 -3.17 3.08 16.40
CA TRP A 105 -3.35 1.91 17.27
C TRP A 105 -2.30 1.88 18.40
N SER A 106 -1.02 2.10 18.07
CA SER A 106 0.08 2.04 19.05
C SER A 106 0.02 3.19 20.04
N VAL A 107 -0.38 4.39 19.59
CA VAL A 107 -0.58 5.56 20.47
C VAL A 107 -1.68 5.27 21.49
N HIS A 108 -2.80 4.71 21.02
CA HIS A 108 -3.90 4.31 21.88
C HIS A 108 -3.49 3.21 22.86
N ALA A 109 -2.89 2.13 22.35
CA ALA A 109 -2.47 1.00 23.17
C ALA A 109 -1.42 1.38 24.22
N ALA A 110 -0.46 2.25 23.88
CA ALA A 110 0.55 2.74 24.82
C ALA A 110 -0.04 3.62 25.94
N ALA A 111 -1.20 4.25 25.71
CA ALA A 111 -1.89 5.06 26.71
C ALA A 111 -2.71 4.22 27.69
N THR A 112 -3.07 3.00 27.32
CA THR A 112 -3.96 2.12 28.10
C THR A 112 -3.29 0.87 28.65
N ASP A 113 -2.06 0.57 28.22
CA ASP A 113 -1.31 -0.63 28.63
C ASP A 113 -0.10 -0.31 29.51
N ASP A 114 -0.20 -0.64 30.79
CA ASP A 114 0.89 -0.49 31.76
C ASP A 114 1.90 -1.65 31.73
N SER A 115 1.59 -2.76 31.04
CA SER A 115 2.44 -3.96 31.03
C SER A 115 3.58 -3.93 30.00
N GLY A 116 3.45 -3.09 28.97
CA GLY A 116 4.35 -3.03 27.82
C GLY A 116 4.10 -4.11 26.76
N LEU A 117 3.08 -4.96 26.93
CA LEU A 117 2.65 -5.95 25.93
C LEU A 117 2.23 -5.30 24.60
N PHE A 118 1.83 -4.03 24.61
CA PHE A 118 1.53 -3.26 23.40
C PHE A 118 2.68 -3.26 22.40
N LEU A 119 3.95 -3.32 22.85
CA LEU A 119 5.11 -3.38 21.96
C LEU A 119 5.16 -4.69 21.18
N VAL A 120 4.86 -5.82 21.84
CA VAL A 120 4.77 -7.13 21.18
C VAL A 120 3.62 -7.10 20.17
N GLY A 121 2.47 -6.55 20.56
CA GLY A 121 1.33 -6.35 19.68
C GLY A 121 1.66 -5.47 18.47
N ALA A 122 2.40 -4.37 18.66
CA ALA A 122 2.83 -3.47 17.60
C ALA A 122 3.74 -4.18 16.59
N VAL A 123 4.70 -4.97 17.08
CA VAL A 123 5.61 -5.76 16.22
C VAL A 123 4.82 -6.79 15.42
N LEU A 124 3.94 -7.55 16.06
CA LEU A 124 3.10 -8.54 15.38
C LEU A 124 2.17 -7.88 14.35
N LEU A 125 1.59 -6.71 14.67
CA LEU A 125 0.75 -5.94 13.77
C LEU A 125 1.53 -5.48 12.54
N VAL A 126 2.71 -4.87 12.73
CA VAL A 126 3.54 -4.37 11.63
C VAL A 126 4.01 -5.52 10.73
N ILE A 127 4.43 -6.65 11.30
CA ILE A 127 4.85 -7.81 10.51
C ILE A 127 3.66 -8.42 9.78
N GLY A 128 2.57 -8.72 10.49
CA GLY A 128 1.39 -9.37 9.93
C GLY A 128 0.72 -8.54 8.84
N ALA A 129 0.43 -7.27 9.12
CA ALA A 129 -0.15 -6.36 8.14
C ALA A 129 0.82 -6.07 7.00
N GLY A 130 2.11 -5.86 7.31
CA GLY A 130 3.15 -5.63 6.30
C GLY A 130 3.25 -6.78 5.30
N VAL A 131 3.33 -8.01 5.77
CA VAL A 131 3.36 -9.21 4.92
C VAL A 131 2.04 -9.35 4.15
N GLY A 132 0.89 -9.29 4.83
CA GLY A 132 -0.42 -9.46 4.21
C GLY A 132 -0.69 -8.45 3.10
N LEU A 133 -0.46 -7.16 3.35
CA LEU A 133 -0.67 -6.10 2.37
C LEU A 133 0.37 -6.12 1.25
N SER A 134 1.60 -6.60 1.51
CA SER A 134 2.60 -6.82 0.47
C SER A 134 2.17 -7.93 -0.49
N LEU A 135 1.61 -9.03 0.03
CA LEU A 135 1.05 -10.10 -0.80
C LEU A 135 -0.11 -9.57 -1.67
N VAL A 136 -1.01 -8.76 -1.11
CA VAL A 136 -2.11 -8.12 -1.87
C VAL A 136 -1.56 -7.24 -2.99
N ALA A 137 -0.59 -6.36 -2.69
CA ALA A 137 0.00 -5.48 -3.70
C ALA A 137 0.74 -6.28 -4.78
N MET A 138 1.44 -7.34 -4.41
CA MET A 138 2.17 -8.21 -5.33
C MET A 138 1.22 -8.96 -6.27
N VAL A 139 0.18 -9.60 -5.74
CA VAL A 139 -0.85 -10.29 -6.54
C VAL A 139 -1.51 -9.31 -7.49
N THR A 140 -1.92 -8.14 -6.98
CA THR A 140 -2.55 -7.09 -7.79
C THR A 140 -1.64 -6.64 -8.94
N TYR A 141 -0.35 -6.46 -8.67
CA TYR A 141 0.64 -6.09 -9.68
C TYR A 141 0.81 -7.15 -10.78
N PHE A 142 0.87 -8.43 -10.41
CA PHE A 142 0.99 -9.51 -11.39
C PHE A 142 -0.27 -9.64 -12.25
N LEU A 143 -1.46 -9.49 -11.66
CA LEU A 143 -2.72 -9.46 -12.40
C LEU A 143 -2.74 -8.30 -13.41
N GLN A 144 -2.30 -7.09 -13.04
CA GLN A 144 -2.19 -5.98 -13.99
C GLN A 144 -1.28 -6.27 -15.18
N ARG A 145 -0.16 -6.96 -14.94
CA ARG A 145 0.79 -7.33 -15.99
C ARG A 145 0.22 -8.40 -16.91
N ALA A 146 -0.50 -9.39 -16.37
CA ALA A 146 -1.11 -10.45 -17.16
C ALA A 146 -2.22 -9.93 -18.09
N VAL A 147 -2.97 -8.91 -17.67
CA VAL A 147 -4.08 -8.30 -18.44
C VAL A 147 -3.59 -7.42 -19.60
N HIS A 148 -2.31 -7.04 -19.62
CA HIS A 148 -1.70 -6.31 -20.73
C HIS A 148 -0.58 -7.10 -21.42
N PRO A 149 -0.88 -8.20 -22.16
CA PRO A 149 0.08 -8.81 -23.05
C PRO A 149 0.45 -7.80 -24.13
N THR A 150 1.73 -7.43 -24.21
CA THR A 150 2.28 -6.68 -25.34
C THR A 150 1.98 -7.42 -26.64
N THR A 151 1.11 -6.84 -27.47
CA THR A 151 0.94 -7.20 -28.89
C THR A 151 2.22 -6.84 -29.65
N GLN A 152 3.33 -7.54 -29.40
CA GLN A 152 4.46 -7.50 -30.30
C GLN A 152 4.16 -8.46 -31.45
N GLY A 153 3.56 -7.92 -32.51
CA GLY A 153 3.41 -8.62 -33.78
C GLY A 153 4.78 -9.03 -34.33
N PRO A 154 4.86 -10.14 -35.08
CA PRO A 154 6.13 -10.63 -35.59
C PRO A 154 6.79 -9.57 -36.47
N VAL A 155 7.98 -9.13 -36.08
CA VAL A 155 8.87 -8.34 -36.93
C VAL A 155 9.27 -9.23 -38.10
N ARG A 156 8.50 -9.18 -39.19
CA ARG A 156 8.92 -9.72 -40.48
C ARG A 156 10.13 -8.89 -40.94
N ARG A 157 11.32 -9.46 -40.78
CA ARG A 157 12.49 -9.00 -41.54
C ARG A 157 12.32 -9.53 -42.97
N SER A 158 12.18 -8.62 -43.91
CA SER A 158 12.38 -8.85 -45.36
C SER A 158 13.84 -8.67 -45.71
#